data_AF-A0A429IK07-F1
#
_entry.id   AF-A0A429IK07-F1
#
_cell.length_a   1.000
_cell.length_b   1.000
_cell.length_c   1.000
_cell.angle_alpha   90.00
_cell.angle_beta   90.00
_cell.angle_gamma   90.00
#
_symmetry.space_group_name_H-M   'P 1'
#
loop_
_entity.id
_entity.type
_entity.pdbx_description
1 polymer ?
#
loop_
_entity_poly.entity_id
_entity_poly.type
_entity_poly.pdbx_seq_one_letter_code
_entity_poly.pdbx_strand_id
1 'polypeptide(L)'
;MPRHPLLEPEPPEETQPPQHATVEEERRHRKERLAAALRLFGRFGFEEGVAGHITARDPEFTDCFWVNPFGMSFKHITVGDLILVNHEGKVVEGRYHVNQAAFAIHSQVHQARPDVIAAAHSHSVYGRALSTLGELLDPITQDVCAFYEDHALYDAYTGVVVDEEEGRRIAAALGPHKAVILRNHGLLTVGDSVDAAAWWFITMERSCQVQLTARAARQWVSDELALSARTVAERAAAEGAAWLDAVWRRSLLVMWCGLGVLLLVQALTAIGTGWTVQRTAGLVAAVVLTLALTGAAWRHRGRGGLLAPLVGEDNRLSTSRTVAAGWLLLVAYAVLVQAVQLAVVTDADARAAHIDGLQLPYGAGLLAVLAVTCAVAVLVRRVVVVRVQGRRLQKVRAERPRAGDLLTDDAGRASLTDTQYLLLNVAAVSFALVRLSRDPSRLPDLPWTFGVIVVIGALMYVAGKYAEGGRPVVLSVVRAREPGDLAAPIRTGDDIEIRGTGFVPPGAQGPDLLARTVVRIGPVHVHVPLVPVAGGFANPSDGLLTVPVPADVEPGRVEVRVVTAAGVETNSYTIDVQE
;
A
#
# COMPACT_ATOMS: atom_id res chain seq x y z
N MET A 1 38.22 11.88 8.08
CA MET A 1 37.45 12.84 8.91
C MET A 1 36.53 12.03 9.82
N PRO A 2 36.61 12.20 11.14
CA PRO A 2 35.68 11.54 12.04
C PRO A 2 34.30 12.21 11.93
N ARG A 3 33.23 11.40 11.97
CA ARG A 3 31.84 11.88 11.91
C ARG A 3 31.51 12.61 13.21
N HIS A 4 30.99 13.81 13.10
CA HIS A 4 30.33 14.52 14.21
C HIS A 4 29.13 13.68 14.68
N PRO A 5 28.93 13.47 15.99
CA PRO A 5 27.65 12.96 16.49
C PRO A 5 26.60 14.06 16.27
N LEU A 6 25.48 13.68 15.65
CA LEU A 6 24.30 14.53 15.58
C LEU A 6 23.78 14.69 17.00
N LEU A 7 23.83 15.91 17.54
CA LEU A 7 23.08 16.28 18.75
C LEU A 7 21.59 16.20 18.39
N GLU A 8 20.86 15.33 19.05
CA GLU A 8 19.40 15.39 19.05
C GLU A 8 18.99 16.74 19.68
N PRO A 9 18.10 17.53 19.05
CA PRO A 9 17.65 18.77 19.65
C PRO A 9 16.84 18.45 20.91
N GLU A 10 17.19 19.05 22.04
CA GLU A 10 16.35 19.00 23.23
C GLU A 10 14.97 19.62 22.91
N PRO A 11 13.86 19.00 23.36
CA PRO A 11 12.53 19.57 23.15
C PRO A 11 12.42 20.92 23.88
N PRO A 12 11.68 21.89 23.31
CA PRO A 12 11.53 23.21 23.92
C PRO A 12 10.89 23.12 25.31
N GLU A 13 11.38 23.95 26.23
CA GLU A 13 11.04 24.01 27.67
C GLU A 13 9.53 24.21 27.95
N GLU A 14 8.75 24.68 26.97
CA GLU A 14 7.32 24.99 27.08
C GLU A 14 6.35 23.79 27.00
N THR A 15 6.81 22.57 26.73
CA THR A 15 5.90 21.42 26.53
C THR A 15 5.85 20.41 27.69
N GLN A 16 6.55 20.64 28.81
CA GLN A 16 6.51 19.73 29.96
C GLN A 16 5.44 20.16 30.98
N PRO A 17 4.66 19.22 31.55
CA PRO A 17 3.69 19.54 32.60
C PRO A 17 4.39 20.17 33.80
N PRO A 18 3.75 21.13 34.51
CA PRO A 18 4.35 21.80 35.65
C PRO A 18 4.77 20.78 36.72
N GLN A 19 6.02 20.85 37.16
CA GLN A 19 6.48 20.07 38.30
C GLN A 19 6.02 20.74 39.60
N HIS A 20 5.26 20.02 40.41
CA HIS A 20 4.76 20.50 41.70
C HIS A 20 5.67 20.04 42.83
N ALA A 21 5.97 20.94 43.77
CA ALA A 21 6.94 20.67 44.83
C ALA A 21 6.35 19.80 45.95
N THR A 22 5.02 19.80 46.12
CA THR A 22 4.33 18.97 47.11
C THR A 22 3.11 18.24 46.53
N VAL A 23 2.68 17.20 47.25
CA VAL A 23 1.50 16.40 46.90
C VAL A 23 0.22 17.24 46.97
N GLU A 24 0.13 18.18 47.92
CA GLU A 24 -1.00 19.11 48.04
C GLU A 24 -1.09 20.06 46.84
N GLU A 25 0.05 20.52 46.32
CA GLU A 25 0.08 21.37 45.12
C GLU A 25 -0.38 20.62 43.88
N GLU A 26 0.10 19.38 43.68
CA GLU A 26 -0.34 18.50 42.60
C GLU A 26 -1.84 18.19 42.71
N ARG A 27 -2.33 17.88 43.93
CA ARG A 27 -3.75 17.62 44.18
C ARG A 27 -4.61 18.83 43.83
N ARG A 28 -4.21 20.02 44.29
CA ARG A 28 -4.89 21.28 43.95
C ARG A 28 -4.91 21.50 42.45
N HIS A 29 -3.77 21.30 41.78
CA HIS A 29 -3.67 21.44 40.33
C HIS A 29 -4.62 20.50 39.59
N ARG A 30 -4.62 19.20 39.90
CA ARG A 30 -5.55 18.22 39.29
C ARG A 30 -7.01 18.60 39.49
N LYS A 31 -7.40 19.06 40.69
CA LYS A 31 -8.78 19.51 40.96
C LYS A 31 -9.15 20.76 40.16
N GLU A 32 -8.24 21.73 40.04
CA GLU A 32 -8.44 22.93 39.23
C GLU A 32 -8.58 22.61 37.74
N ARG A 33 -7.69 21.75 37.20
CA ARG A 33 -7.78 21.27 35.81
C ARG A 33 -9.07 20.48 35.57
N LEU A 34 -9.50 19.65 36.52
CA LEU A 34 -10.73 18.88 36.44
C LEU A 34 -11.97 19.77 36.38
N ALA A 35 -12.08 20.75 37.28
CA ALA A 35 -13.16 21.73 37.23
C ALA A 35 -13.16 22.53 35.92
N ALA A 36 -11.98 22.89 35.41
CA ALA A 36 -11.85 23.58 34.12
C ALA A 36 -12.29 22.70 32.93
N ALA A 37 -11.87 21.43 32.89
CA ALA A 37 -12.24 20.46 31.86
C ALA A 37 -13.76 20.23 31.81
N LEU A 38 -14.39 20.07 32.97
CA LEU A 38 -15.84 19.95 33.09
C LEU A 38 -16.54 21.21 32.56
N ARG A 39 -16.08 22.40 32.93
CA ARG A 39 -16.64 23.65 32.39
C ARG A 39 -16.46 23.79 30.88
N LEU A 40 -15.37 23.27 30.31
CA LEU A 40 -15.18 23.21 28.86
C LEU A 40 -16.19 22.25 28.21
N PHE A 41 -16.44 21.07 28.78
CA PHE A 41 -17.48 20.15 28.30
C PHE A 41 -18.86 20.80 28.34
N GLY A 42 -19.18 21.50 29.43
CA GLY A 42 -20.41 22.29 29.53
C GLY A 42 -20.48 23.40 28.47
N ARG A 43 -19.38 24.12 28.24
CA ARG A 43 -19.32 25.18 27.22
C ARG A 43 -19.49 24.66 25.80
N PHE A 44 -18.97 23.49 25.49
CA PHE A 44 -19.11 22.84 24.17
C PHE A 44 -20.40 22.04 24.01
N GLY A 45 -21.24 21.97 25.05
CA GLY A 45 -22.52 21.28 24.98
C GLY A 45 -22.40 19.75 24.96
N PHE A 46 -21.36 19.20 25.58
CA PHE A 46 -21.18 17.75 25.69
C PHE A 46 -22.04 17.12 26.79
N GLU A 47 -22.61 17.94 27.68
CA GLU A 47 -23.55 17.50 28.72
C GLU A 47 -24.88 17.00 28.12
N GLU A 48 -25.34 15.82 28.54
CA GLU A 48 -26.64 15.25 28.20
C GLU A 48 -27.38 14.91 29.51
N GLY A 49 -28.23 15.83 29.98
CA GLY A 49 -28.89 15.69 31.28
C GLY A 49 -27.89 15.52 32.42
N VAL A 50 -27.90 14.35 33.06
CA VAL A 50 -27.00 13.98 34.18
C VAL A 50 -25.88 13.02 33.78
N ALA A 51 -25.74 12.74 32.47
CA ALA A 51 -24.74 11.82 31.95
C ALA A 51 -23.38 12.52 31.75
N GLY A 52 -22.33 11.70 31.80
CA GLY A 52 -20.95 12.13 31.66
C GLY A 52 -20.24 12.38 32.98
N HIS A 53 -18.93 12.18 32.96
CA HIS A 53 -18.06 12.37 34.10
C HIS A 53 -16.60 12.43 33.65
N ILE A 54 -15.79 13.16 34.42
CA ILE A 54 -14.33 13.17 34.28
C ILE A 54 -13.76 12.81 35.65
N THR A 55 -12.83 11.84 35.68
CA THR A 55 -12.12 11.44 36.89
C THR A 55 -10.66 11.87 36.82
N ALA A 56 -10.07 12.20 37.97
CA ALA A 56 -8.63 12.42 38.13
C ALA A 56 -8.13 11.68 39.36
N ARG A 57 -7.13 10.81 39.21
CA ARG A 57 -6.48 10.07 40.30
C ARG A 57 -5.87 11.03 41.32
N ASP A 58 -6.05 10.77 42.61
CA ASP A 58 -5.37 11.54 43.66
C ASP A 58 -3.86 11.23 43.65
N PRO A 59 -2.99 12.23 43.85
CA PRO A 59 -1.53 11.99 43.83
C PRO A 59 -0.99 11.28 45.08
N GLU A 60 -1.74 11.23 46.19
CA GLU A 60 -1.36 10.50 47.41
C GLU A 60 -2.11 9.18 47.53
N PHE A 61 -3.44 9.25 47.39
CA PHE A 61 -4.34 8.11 47.50
C PHE A 61 -4.61 7.59 46.09
N THR A 62 -3.65 6.86 45.53
CA THR A 62 -3.68 6.46 44.11
C THR A 62 -4.85 5.53 43.73
N ASP A 63 -5.56 5.00 44.72
CA ASP A 63 -6.79 4.20 44.62
C ASP A 63 -8.08 5.05 44.73
N CYS A 64 -7.94 6.37 44.85
CA CYS A 64 -9.02 7.34 44.94
C CYS A 64 -9.00 8.33 43.76
N PHE A 65 -10.18 8.79 43.36
CA PHE A 65 -10.40 9.61 42.17
C PHE A 65 -11.31 10.80 42.48
N TRP A 66 -10.85 11.99 42.13
CA TRP A 66 -11.66 13.20 42.10
C TRP A 66 -12.61 13.15 40.91
N VAL A 67 -13.90 13.44 41.13
CA VAL A 67 -14.94 13.39 40.09
C VAL A 67 -16.00 14.47 40.33
N ASN A 68 -16.74 14.83 39.27
CA ASN A 68 -17.90 15.70 39.39
C ASN A 68 -19.04 15.06 40.21
N PRO A 69 -19.79 15.86 40.97
CA PRO A 69 -20.96 15.38 41.69
C PRO A 69 -22.10 15.03 40.72
N PHE A 70 -22.91 14.04 41.10
CA PHE A 70 -24.09 13.64 40.34
C PHE A 70 -25.14 14.74 40.30
N GLY A 71 -25.72 14.98 39.12
CA GLY A 71 -26.84 15.91 38.93
C GLY A 71 -26.46 17.39 38.86
N MET A 72 -25.18 17.75 38.94
CA MET A 72 -24.72 19.12 38.79
C MET A 72 -24.32 19.42 37.34
N SER A 73 -24.79 20.53 36.78
CA SER A 73 -24.38 20.94 35.42
C SER A 73 -22.89 21.25 35.37
N PHE A 74 -22.26 20.76 34.32
CA PHE A 74 -20.83 20.95 34.05
C PHE A 74 -20.43 22.42 33.96
N LYS A 75 -21.35 23.30 33.55
CA LYS A 75 -21.12 24.74 33.44
C LYS A 75 -20.85 25.41 34.79
N HIS A 76 -21.33 24.84 35.89
CA HIS A 76 -21.29 25.48 37.21
C HIS A 76 -20.27 24.87 38.18
N ILE A 77 -19.70 23.69 37.85
CA ILE A 77 -18.79 22.97 38.75
C ILE A 77 -17.63 23.87 39.18
N THR A 78 -17.36 23.91 40.48
CA THR A 78 -16.17 24.53 41.08
C THR A 78 -15.26 23.46 41.68
N VAL A 79 -14.03 23.84 42.03
CA VAL A 79 -13.09 22.98 42.76
C VAL A 79 -13.68 22.46 44.08
N GLY A 80 -14.52 23.25 44.74
CA GLY A 80 -15.16 22.89 46.01
C GLY A 80 -16.34 21.93 45.87
N ASP A 81 -16.83 21.71 44.65
CA ASP A 81 -17.94 20.78 44.38
C ASP A 81 -17.46 19.35 44.09
N LEU A 82 -16.18 19.19 43.73
CA LEU A 82 -15.59 17.89 43.43
C LEU A 82 -15.59 16.98 44.66
N ILE A 83 -15.86 15.70 44.41
CA ILE A 83 -15.87 14.65 45.43
C ILE A 83 -14.73 13.66 45.17
N LEU A 84 -14.15 13.11 46.24
CA LEU A 84 -13.15 12.06 46.17
C LEU A 84 -13.84 10.71 46.39
N VAL A 85 -13.60 9.77 45.49
CA VAL A 85 -14.27 8.47 45.46
C VAL A 85 -13.23 7.36 45.36
N ASN A 86 -13.36 6.31 46.16
CA ASN A 86 -12.46 5.15 46.09
C ASN A 86 -12.86 4.17 44.96
N HIS A 87 -12.08 3.12 44.71
CA HIS A 87 -12.34 2.14 43.66
C HIS A 87 -13.73 1.47 43.73
N GLU A 88 -14.31 1.31 44.92
CA GLU A 88 -15.65 0.74 45.11
C GLU A 88 -16.79 1.74 44.86
N GLY A 89 -16.50 2.98 44.44
CA GLY A 89 -17.51 4.00 44.18
C GLY A 89 -18.06 4.65 45.45
N LYS A 90 -17.36 4.53 46.59
CA LYS A 90 -17.71 5.17 47.85
C LYS A 90 -17.06 6.55 47.94
N VAL A 91 -17.87 7.57 48.23
CA VAL A 91 -17.39 8.92 48.49
C VAL A 91 -16.62 8.94 49.82
N VAL A 92 -15.33 9.28 49.75
CA VAL A 92 -14.43 9.41 50.93
C VAL A 92 -14.23 10.86 51.34
N GLU A 93 -14.38 11.82 50.41
CA GLU A 93 -14.39 13.25 50.69
C GLU A 93 -15.41 13.98 49.81
N GLY A 94 -16.08 14.99 50.38
CA GLY A 94 -17.08 15.81 49.69
C GLY A 94 -18.49 15.63 50.23
N ARG A 95 -19.43 16.47 49.75
CA ARG A 95 -20.81 16.55 50.30
C ARG A 95 -21.88 16.00 49.36
N TYR A 96 -21.48 15.54 48.18
CA TYR A 96 -22.38 15.11 47.11
C TYR A 96 -22.20 13.63 46.78
N HIS A 97 -23.17 13.06 46.06
CA HIS A 97 -23.13 11.67 45.62
C HIS A 97 -22.41 11.53 44.28
N VAL A 98 -21.78 10.38 44.06
CA VAL A 98 -21.24 9.98 42.75
C VAL A 98 -22.32 9.26 41.94
N ASN A 99 -22.25 9.36 40.61
CA ASN A 99 -23.03 8.48 39.73
C ASN A 99 -22.38 7.08 39.73
N GLN A 100 -22.87 6.17 40.57
CA GLN A 100 -22.25 4.85 40.76
C GLN A 100 -22.17 4.04 39.46
N ALA A 101 -23.24 4.03 38.67
CA ALA A 101 -23.31 3.31 37.40
C ALA A 101 -22.25 3.81 36.42
N ALA A 102 -22.11 5.13 36.28
CA ALA A 102 -21.15 5.73 35.38
C ALA A 102 -19.70 5.54 35.89
N PHE A 103 -19.48 5.68 37.21
CA PHE A 103 -18.17 5.49 37.83
C PHE A 103 -17.63 4.05 37.71
N ALA A 104 -18.50 3.04 37.60
CA ALA A 104 -18.10 1.65 37.41
C ALA A 104 -17.21 1.45 36.18
N ILE A 105 -17.32 2.30 35.15
CA ILE A 105 -16.42 2.25 33.98
C ILE A 105 -15.03 2.78 34.35
N HIS A 106 -14.98 3.99 34.91
CA HIS A 106 -13.71 4.66 35.23
C HIS A 106 -12.92 3.91 36.30
N SER A 107 -13.61 3.28 37.27
CA SER A 107 -12.93 2.48 38.31
C SER A 107 -12.15 1.30 37.70
N GLN A 108 -12.75 0.59 36.73
CA GLN A 108 -12.10 -0.53 36.06
C GLN A 108 -11.02 -0.06 35.07
N VAL A 109 -11.23 1.06 34.38
CA VAL A 109 -10.19 1.67 33.52
C VAL A 109 -8.97 2.05 34.34
N HIS A 110 -9.13 2.76 35.46
CA HIS A 110 -8.03 3.16 36.32
C HIS A 110 -7.35 1.97 37.02
N GLN A 111 -8.08 0.88 37.28
CA GLN A 111 -7.53 -0.35 37.84
C GLN A 111 -6.67 -1.09 36.81
N ALA A 112 -7.14 -1.17 35.56
CA ALA A 112 -6.43 -1.82 34.46
C ALA A 112 -5.24 -0.99 33.95
N ARG A 113 -5.29 0.34 34.10
CA ARG A 113 -4.28 1.29 33.61
C ARG A 113 -3.79 2.21 34.74
N PRO A 114 -2.81 1.76 35.57
CA PRO A 114 -2.21 2.60 36.60
C PRO A 114 -1.54 3.87 36.07
N ASP A 115 -1.09 3.84 34.81
CA ASP A 115 -0.50 4.98 34.09
C ASP A 115 -1.52 6.07 33.74
N VAL A 116 -2.82 5.75 33.74
CA VAL A 116 -3.89 6.72 33.48
C VAL A 116 -4.18 7.52 34.76
N ILE A 117 -3.92 8.82 34.68
CA ILE A 117 -4.25 9.80 35.72
C ILE A 117 -5.67 10.31 35.57
N ALA A 118 -6.15 10.50 34.33
CA ALA A 118 -7.50 11.00 34.10
C ALA A 118 -8.24 10.22 33.02
N ALA A 119 -9.55 10.07 33.20
CA ALA A 119 -10.45 9.51 32.20
C ALA A 119 -11.64 10.46 32.02
N ALA A 120 -12.10 10.63 30.78
CA ALA A 120 -13.21 11.49 30.42
C ALA A 120 -14.22 10.73 29.57
N HIS A 121 -15.49 10.76 29.98
CA HIS A 121 -16.61 10.16 29.29
C HIS A 121 -17.80 11.12 29.24
N SER A 122 -18.48 11.17 28.10
CA SER A 122 -19.73 11.92 27.96
C SER A 122 -20.56 11.40 26.79
N HIS A 123 -21.84 11.77 26.76
CA HIS A 123 -22.78 11.42 25.70
C HIS A 123 -22.91 12.57 24.69
N SER A 124 -21.76 13.07 24.24
CA SER A 124 -21.69 14.16 23.28
C SER A 124 -22.33 13.77 21.94
N VAL A 125 -22.96 14.74 21.29
CA VAL A 125 -23.92 14.50 20.19
C VAL A 125 -23.31 13.70 19.05
N TYR A 126 -22.15 14.10 18.55
CA TYR A 126 -21.54 13.50 17.38
C TYR A 126 -20.80 12.21 17.70
N GLY A 127 -20.15 12.13 18.85
CA GLY A 127 -19.54 10.92 19.37
C GLY A 127 -20.58 9.81 19.56
N ARG A 128 -21.73 10.14 20.17
CA ARG A 128 -22.86 9.21 20.28
C ARG A 128 -23.38 8.82 18.90
N ALA A 129 -23.61 9.78 18.00
CA ALA A 129 -24.09 9.50 16.65
C ALA A 129 -23.13 8.56 15.88
N LEU A 130 -21.83 8.85 15.86
CA LEU A 130 -20.84 8.01 15.20
C LEU A 130 -20.77 6.62 15.83
N SER A 131 -20.83 6.53 17.16
CA SER A 131 -20.79 5.25 17.87
C SER A 131 -21.92 4.29 17.48
N THR A 132 -23.03 4.80 16.96
CA THR A 132 -24.14 3.95 16.48
C THR A 132 -23.80 3.15 15.22
N LEU A 133 -22.79 3.59 14.46
CA LEU A 133 -22.34 2.94 13.23
C LEU A 133 -21.46 1.72 13.50
N GLY A 134 -20.88 1.61 14.70
CA GLY A 134 -19.97 0.51 15.04
C GLY A 134 -18.64 0.60 14.27
N GLU A 135 -18.12 1.81 14.09
CA GLU A 135 -16.92 2.07 13.30
C GLU A 135 -15.94 2.98 14.06
N LEU A 136 -14.67 2.90 13.66
CA LEU A 136 -13.60 3.77 14.15
C LEU A 136 -13.63 5.15 13.47
N LEU A 137 -12.84 6.08 13.99
CA LEU A 137 -12.55 7.34 13.32
C LEU A 137 -11.68 7.09 12.08
N ASP A 138 -12.15 7.56 10.94
CA ASP A 138 -11.41 7.55 9.67
C ASP A 138 -10.41 8.71 9.65
N PRO A 139 -9.18 8.52 9.12
CA PRO A 139 -8.16 9.57 9.06
C PRO A 139 -8.44 10.59 7.93
N ILE A 140 -9.59 11.27 7.99
CA ILE A 140 -10.09 12.17 6.94
C ILE A 140 -9.68 13.64 7.12
N THR A 141 -9.14 14.01 8.28
CA THR A 141 -8.62 15.37 8.58
C THR A 141 -7.31 15.28 9.38
N GLN A 142 -6.59 16.38 9.49
CA GLN A 142 -5.34 16.42 10.25
C GLN A 142 -5.56 16.14 11.75
N ASP A 143 -6.64 16.67 12.32
CA ASP A 143 -6.93 16.55 13.76
C ASP A 143 -7.18 15.09 14.17
N VAL A 144 -7.89 14.33 13.33
CA VAL A 144 -8.21 12.91 13.58
C VAL A 144 -6.97 12.00 13.46
N CYS A 145 -5.91 12.44 12.77
CA CYS A 145 -4.66 11.67 12.71
C CYS A 145 -4.04 11.44 14.10
N ALA A 146 -4.36 12.26 15.10
CA ALA A 146 -3.93 12.04 16.49
C ALA A 146 -4.48 10.74 17.11
N PHE A 147 -5.50 10.13 16.50
CA PHE A 147 -6.12 8.87 16.92
C PHE A 147 -5.77 7.69 16.01
N TYR A 148 -5.02 7.89 14.92
CA TYR A 148 -4.71 6.82 13.98
C TYR A 148 -3.99 5.65 14.68
N GLU A 149 -4.59 4.45 14.63
CA GLU A 149 -4.14 3.24 15.34
C GLU A 149 -4.02 3.41 16.88
N ASP A 150 -4.58 4.47 17.44
CA ASP A 150 -4.47 4.84 18.86
C ASP A 150 -5.84 5.10 19.51
N HIS A 151 -6.87 4.41 19.00
CA HIS A 151 -8.19 4.32 19.61
C HIS A 151 -8.86 2.99 19.26
N ALA A 152 -9.75 2.52 20.13
CA ALA A 152 -10.44 1.24 19.98
C ALA A 152 -11.95 1.41 19.74
N LEU A 153 -12.59 0.32 19.34
CA LEU A 153 -14.05 0.18 19.27
C LEU A 153 -14.47 -0.91 20.25
N TYR A 154 -15.38 -0.57 21.17
CA TYR A 154 -16.08 -1.54 21.99
C TYR A 154 -17.45 -1.83 21.36
N ASP A 155 -17.57 -3.01 20.74
CA ASP A 155 -18.68 -3.36 19.83
C ASP A 155 -19.82 -4.16 20.49
N ALA A 156 -19.78 -4.33 21.82
CA ALA A 156 -20.71 -5.18 22.58
C ALA A 156 -21.59 -4.33 23.52
N TYR A 157 -22.52 -3.54 22.98
CA TYR A 157 -23.44 -2.75 23.81
C TYR A 157 -24.43 -3.66 24.57
N THR A 158 -24.36 -3.65 25.91
CA THR A 158 -25.20 -4.49 26.78
C THR A 158 -26.31 -3.73 27.53
N GLY A 159 -26.45 -2.41 27.31
CA GLY A 159 -27.48 -1.57 27.95
C GLY A 159 -26.90 -0.54 28.93
N VAL A 160 -27.69 -0.14 29.95
CA VAL A 160 -27.21 0.79 31.00
C VAL A 160 -26.10 0.09 31.76
N VAL A 161 -24.91 0.70 31.75
CA VAL A 161 -23.74 0.17 32.45
C VAL A 161 -23.95 0.33 33.96
N VAL A 162 -24.49 -0.70 34.61
CA VAL A 162 -24.62 -0.77 36.07
C VAL A 162 -23.69 -1.83 36.68
N ASP A 163 -22.98 -2.58 35.83
CA ASP A 163 -22.19 -3.75 36.21
C ASP A 163 -20.69 -3.49 36.03
N GLU A 164 -19.90 -3.89 37.03
CA GLU A 164 -18.43 -3.87 36.99
C GLU A 164 -17.88 -4.72 35.85
N GLU A 165 -18.57 -5.80 35.48
CA GLU A 165 -18.13 -6.68 34.40
C GLU A 165 -18.06 -5.94 33.04
N GLU A 166 -19.00 -5.03 32.81
CA GLU A 166 -19.00 -4.17 31.63
C GLU A 166 -17.84 -3.17 31.66
N GLY A 167 -17.56 -2.57 32.83
CA GLY A 167 -16.38 -1.73 33.02
C GLY A 167 -15.08 -2.46 32.69
N ARG A 168 -14.95 -3.75 33.08
CA ARG A 168 -13.78 -4.59 32.75
C ARG A 168 -13.68 -4.86 31.26
N ARG A 169 -14.80 -5.14 30.59
CA ARG A 169 -14.83 -5.33 29.13
C ARG A 169 -14.42 -4.06 28.39
N ILE A 170 -14.91 -2.90 28.81
CA ILE A 170 -14.53 -1.60 28.24
C ILE A 170 -13.05 -1.33 28.46
N ALA A 171 -12.52 -1.57 29.67
CA ALA A 171 -11.11 -1.40 29.97
C ALA A 171 -10.23 -2.35 29.12
N ALA A 172 -10.66 -3.59 28.92
CA ALA A 172 -9.98 -4.55 28.05
C ALA A 172 -9.99 -4.11 26.58
N ALA A 173 -11.13 -3.57 26.08
CA ALA A 173 -11.25 -3.06 24.72
C ALA A 173 -10.41 -1.79 24.49
N LEU A 174 -10.35 -0.89 25.48
CA LEU A 174 -9.48 0.28 25.46
C LEU A 174 -8.01 -0.15 25.29
N GLY A 175 -7.58 -1.20 25.98
CA GLY A 175 -6.23 -1.76 25.84
C GLY A 175 -5.15 -0.70 26.12
N PRO A 176 -4.12 -0.55 25.26
CA PRO A 176 -3.08 0.48 25.41
C PRO A 176 -3.48 1.86 24.88
N HIS A 177 -4.59 1.97 24.14
CA HIS A 177 -4.96 3.16 23.39
C HIS A 177 -5.40 4.34 24.27
N LYS A 178 -5.40 5.56 23.72
CA LYS A 178 -5.86 6.77 24.44
C LYS A 178 -7.36 7.00 24.41
N ALA A 179 -8.10 6.28 23.56
CA ALA A 179 -9.53 6.46 23.40
C ALA A 179 -10.26 5.16 23.00
N VAL A 180 -11.56 5.09 23.31
CA VAL A 180 -12.44 4.02 22.87
C VAL A 180 -13.82 4.59 22.51
N ILE A 181 -14.34 4.14 21.37
CA ILE A 181 -15.73 4.38 20.95
C ILE A 181 -16.58 3.27 21.55
N LEU A 182 -17.60 3.63 22.32
CA LEU A 182 -18.52 2.70 22.94
C LEU A 182 -19.77 2.61 22.06
N ARG A 183 -19.95 1.48 21.35
CA ARG A 183 -21.05 1.30 20.40
C ARG A 183 -22.39 1.65 21.03
N ASN A 184 -23.20 2.44 20.31
CA ASN A 184 -24.51 2.94 20.73
C ASN A 184 -24.52 3.75 22.05
N HIS A 185 -23.36 4.20 22.55
CA HIS A 185 -23.24 4.81 23.87
C HIS A 185 -22.54 6.18 23.81
N GLY A 186 -21.30 6.25 23.33
CA GLY A 186 -20.54 7.51 23.31
C GLY A 186 -19.04 7.29 23.26
N LEU A 187 -18.28 8.28 23.76
CA LEU A 187 -16.81 8.27 23.72
C LEU A 187 -16.25 8.11 25.13
N LEU A 188 -15.08 7.47 25.25
CA LEU A 188 -14.27 7.48 26.46
C LEU A 188 -12.81 7.73 26.05
N THR A 189 -12.14 8.61 26.78
CA THR A 189 -10.73 8.96 26.54
C THR A 189 -9.95 8.94 27.84
N VAL A 190 -8.65 8.67 27.77
CA VAL A 190 -7.75 8.59 28.91
C VAL A 190 -6.48 9.40 28.67
N GLY A 191 -5.82 9.80 29.76
CA GLY A 191 -4.56 10.53 29.70
C GLY A 191 -3.73 10.41 30.98
N ASP A 192 -2.46 10.73 30.86
CA ASP A 192 -1.51 10.95 31.96
C ASP A 192 -1.76 12.28 32.71
N SER A 193 -2.69 13.09 32.22
CA SER A 193 -3.14 14.34 32.81
C SER A 193 -4.62 14.58 32.47
N VAL A 194 -5.28 15.41 33.29
CA VAL A 194 -6.66 15.85 33.03
C VAL A 194 -6.76 16.58 31.69
N ASP A 195 -5.76 17.40 31.40
CA ASP A 195 -5.59 18.15 30.15
C ASP A 195 -5.61 17.23 28.93
N ALA A 196 -4.79 16.18 28.94
CA ALA A 196 -4.70 15.22 27.84
C ALA A 196 -6.04 14.50 27.65
N ALA A 197 -6.63 13.94 28.71
CA ALA A 197 -7.92 13.24 28.63
C ALA A 197 -9.03 14.17 28.08
N ALA A 198 -9.14 15.40 28.59
CA ALA A 198 -10.13 16.35 28.12
C ALA A 198 -9.88 16.79 26.66
N TRP A 199 -8.62 17.02 26.28
CA TRP A 199 -8.24 17.41 24.92
C TRP A 199 -8.54 16.31 23.90
N TRP A 200 -8.24 15.06 24.24
CA TRP A 200 -8.58 13.91 23.41
C TRP A 200 -10.07 13.80 23.22
N PHE A 201 -10.87 13.96 24.28
CA PHE A 201 -12.33 13.94 24.15
C PHE A 201 -12.84 15.05 23.22
N ILE A 202 -12.41 16.30 23.44
CA ILE A 202 -12.84 17.46 22.63
C ILE A 202 -12.48 17.27 21.15
N THR A 203 -11.27 16.79 20.86
CA THR A 203 -10.80 16.57 19.49
C THR A 203 -11.50 15.38 18.85
N MET A 204 -11.74 14.31 19.61
CA MET A 204 -12.46 13.13 19.15
C MET A 204 -13.91 13.47 18.78
N GLU A 205 -14.62 14.22 19.63
CA GLU A 205 -15.99 14.68 19.36
C GLU A 205 -16.08 15.53 18.09
N ARG A 206 -15.15 16.46 17.90
CA ARG A 206 -15.06 17.27 16.68
C ARG A 206 -14.73 16.41 15.45
N SER A 207 -13.88 15.39 15.62
CA SER A 207 -13.56 14.44 14.55
C SER A 207 -14.79 13.63 14.15
N CYS A 208 -15.58 13.16 15.12
CA CYS A 208 -16.87 12.50 14.88
C CYS A 208 -17.82 13.42 14.11
N GLN A 209 -17.91 14.71 14.50
CA GLN A 209 -18.73 15.70 13.81
C GLN A 209 -18.31 15.83 12.34
N VAL A 210 -17.01 15.97 12.08
CA VAL A 210 -16.49 16.10 10.72
C VAL A 210 -16.74 14.84 9.90
N GLN A 211 -16.51 13.64 10.46
CA GLN A 211 -16.73 12.38 9.75
C GLN A 211 -18.19 12.17 9.38
N LEU A 212 -19.12 12.41 10.31
CA LEU A 212 -20.55 12.33 10.02
C LEU A 212 -20.98 13.37 8.98
N THR A 213 -20.47 14.60 9.09
CA THR A 213 -20.80 15.68 8.14
C THR A 213 -20.24 15.39 6.75
N ALA A 214 -18.99 14.94 6.65
CA ALA A 214 -18.35 14.56 5.40
C ALA A 214 -19.08 13.40 4.71
N ARG A 215 -19.49 12.39 5.48
CA ARG A 215 -20.29 11.26 4.98
C ARG A 215 -21.68 11.72 4.51
N ALA A 216 -22.37 12.53 5.30
CA ALA A 216 -23.71 13.03 4.96
C ALA A 216 -23.70 13.93 3.72
N ALA A 217 -22.68 14.76 3.56
CA ALA A 217 -22.48 15.59 2.39
C ALA A 217 -22.07 14.79 1.13
N ARG A 218 -21.92 13.45 1.24
CA ARG A 218 -21.34 12.57 0.22
C ARG A 218 -20.05 13.18 -0.36
N GLN A 219 -19.32 13.89 0.51
CA GLN A 219 -18.37 14.89 0.06
C GLN A 219 -17.09 14.21 -0.36
N TRP A 220 -16.86 14.36 -1.65
CA TRP A 220 -15.65 14.17 -2.41
C TRP A 220 -14.38 14.37 -1.57
N VAL A 221 -13.48 13.38 -1.56
CA VAL A 221 -12.08 13.57 -1.15
C VAL A 221 -11.50 14.59 -2.11
N SER A 222 -11.24 15.80 -1.63
CA SER A 222 -10.76 16.88 -2.49
C SER A 222 -9.39 16.55 -3.06
N ASP A 223 -9.14 17.05 -4.27
CA ASP A 223 -7.83 16.97 -4.93
C ASP A 223 -6.69 17.49 -4.04
N GLU A 224 -6.95 18.38 -3.08
CA GLU A 224 -5.99 18.91 -2.09
C GLU A 224 -5.65 17.91 -0.96
N LEU A 225 -6.61 17.11 -0.49
CA LEU A 225 -6.34 16.05 0.48
C LEU A 225 -5.66 14.86 -0.21
N ALA A 226 -6.03 14.56 -1.46
CA ALA A 226 -5.29 13.66 -2.32
C ALA A 226 -3.89 14.21 -2.64
N LEU A 227 -3.69 15.54 -2.74
CA LEU A 227 -2.38 16.16 -2.89
C LEU A 227 -1.54 16.10 -1.61
N SER A 228 -2.15 16.24 -0.43
CA SER A 228 -1.45 16.15 0.86
C SER A 228 -1.08 14.69 1.18
N ALA A 229 -1.96 13.74 0.87
CA ALA A 229 -1.65 12.31 0.82
C ALA A 229 -0.54 12.02 -0.22
N ARG A 230 -0.55 12.72 -1.36
CA ARG A 230 0.58 12.71 -2.31
C ARG A 230 1.82 13.37 -1.76
N THR A 231 1.75 14.36 -0.87
CA THR A 231 2.94 14.99 -0.26
C THR A 231 3.61 14.04 0.74
N VAL A 232 2.81 13.24 1.46
CA VAL A 232 3.28 12.10 2.26
C VAL A 232 3.80 10.97 1.36
N ALA A 233 3.12 10.67 0.25
CA ALA A 233 3.60 9.74 -0.78
C ALA A 233 4.78 10.31 -1.59
N GLU A 234 5.04 11.61 -1.55
CA GLU A 234 6.17 12.30 -2.18
C GLU A 234 7.37 12.29 -1.24
N ARG A 235 7.16 12.22 0.08
CA ARG A 235 8.21 11.73 0.99
C ARG A 235 8.55 10.26 0.70
N ALA A 236 7.61 9.45 0.22
CA ALA A 236 7.88 8.13 -0.37
C ALA A 236 8.40 8.20 -1.83
N ALA A 237 8.13 9.25 -2.61
CA ALA A 237 8.66 9.45 -3.97
C ALA A 237 10.06 10.06 -3.97
N ALA A 238 10.46 10.73 -2.89
CA ALA A 238 11.85 11.00 -2.54
C ALA A 238 12.62 9.66 -2.38
N GLU A 239 11.94 8.58 -1.95
CA GLU A 239 12.47 7.22 -2.06
C GLU A 239 12.47 6.67 -3.49
N GLY A 240 11.71 7.22 -4.44
CA GLY A 240 11.71 6.82 -5.86
C GLY A 240 12.96 7.24 -6.62
N ALA A 241 13.43 8.48 -6.39
CA ALA A 241 14.74 8.93 -6.86
C ALA A 241 15.87 8.19 -6.13
N ALA A 242 15.74 7.99 -4.81
CA ALA A 242 16.68 7.18 -4.04
C ALA A 242 16.66 5.68 -4.43
N TRP A 243 15.53 5.15 -4.89
CA TRP A 243 15.37 3.78 -5.37
C TRP A 243 16.00 3.61 -6.75
N LEU A 244 15.74 4.51 -7.70
CA LEU A 244 16.43 4.48 -9.00
C LEU A 244 17.95 4.56 -8.77
N ASP A 245 18.38 5.45 -7.87
CA ASP A 245 19.78 5.63 -7.46
C ASP A 245 20.33 4.40 -6.72
N ALA A 246 19.54 3.75 -5.87
CA ALA A 246 19.91 2.52 -5.17
C ALA A 246 19.95 1.32 -6.11
N VAL A 247 19.02 1.20 -7.06
CA VAL A 247 18.91 0.08 -7.99
C VAL A 247 20.08 0.08 -8.95
N TRP A 248 20.42 1.19 -9.61
CA TRP A 248 21.57 1.17 -10.51
C TRP A 248 22.87 0.88 -9.76
N ARG A 249 23.05 1.43 -8.54
CA ARG A 249 24.21 1.13 -7.68
C ARG A 249 24.25 -0.33 -7.25
N ARG A 250 23.14 -0.89 -6.77
CA ARG A 250 23.04 -2.30 -6.34
C ARG A 250 23.23 -3.25 -7.52
N SER A 251 22.65 -2.97 -8.68
CA SER A 251 22.84 -3.79 -9.88
C SER A 251 24.29 -3.78 -10.35
N LEU A 252 24.98 -2.63 -10.27
CA LEU A 252 26.42 -2.57 -10.54
C LEU A 252 27.21 -3.36 -9.49
N LEU A 253 26.89 -3.21 -8.20
CA LEU A 253 27.54 -3.94 -7.13
C LEU A 253 27.40 -5.46 -7.34
N VAL A 254 26.19 -5.95 -7.62
CA VAL A 254 25.95 -7.37 -7.93
C VAL A 254 26.75 -7.84 -9.14
N MET A 255 26.80 -7.05 -10.21
CA MET A 255 27.58 -7.38 -11.41
C MET A 255 29.09 -7.47 -11.12
N TRP A 256 29.65 -6.48 -10.40
CA TRP A 256 31.07 -6.47 -10.03
C TRP A 256 31.42 -7.54 -8.98
N CYS A 257 30.53 -7.81 -8.02
CA CYS A 257 30.65 -8.95 -7.12
C CYS A 257 30.63 -10.27 -7.90
N GLY A 258 29.77 -10.41 -8.90
CA GLY A 258 29.74 -11.58 -9.79
C GLY A 258 31.05 -11.77 -10.54
N LEU A 259 31.66 -10.70 -11.04
CA LEU A 259 33.00 -10.74 -11.64
C LEU A 259 34.07 -11.16 -10.62
N GLY A 260 34.00 -10.65 -9.39
CA GLY A 260 34.89 -11.05 -8.29
C GLY A 260 34.74 -12.52 -7.91
N VAL A 261 33.50 -13.03 -7.86
CA VAL A 261 33.21 -14.47 -7.63
C VAL A 261 33.75 -15.31 -8.79
N LEU A 262 33.57 -14.87 -10.04
CA LEU A 262 34.14 -15.57 -11.19
C LEU A 262 35.67 -15.66 -11.10
N LEU A 263 36.35 -14.55 -10.75
CA LEU A 263 37.80 -14.54 -10.51
C LEU A 263 38.21 -15.51 -9.39
N LEU A 264 37.48 -15.49 -8.27
CA LEU A 264 37.75 -16.38 -7.15
C LEU A 264 37.57 -17.86 -7.54
N VAL A 265 36.49 -18.20 -8.22
CA VAL A 265 36.24 -19.57 -8.72
C VAL A 265 37.34 -20.00 -9.69
N GLN A 266 37.76 -19.12 -10.61
CA GLN A 266 38.86 -19.41 -11.53
C GLN A 266 40.18 -19.63 -10.79
N ALA A 267 40.49 -18.81 -9.79
CA ALA A 267 41.70 -18.95 -8.97
C ALA A 267 41.69 -20.24 -8.15
N LEU A 268 40.58 -20.55 -7.48
CA LEU A 268 40.42 -21.77 -6.68
C LEU A 268 40.52 -23.03 -7.55
N THR A 269 39.88 -23.03 -8.72
CA THR A 269 39.92 -24.19 -9.63
C THR A 269 41.25 -24.29 -10.39
N ALA A 270 42.06 -23.24 -10.43
CA ALA A 270 43.43 -23.27 -10.96
C ALA A 270 44.42 -23.95 -9.98
N ILE A 271 44.06 -24.10 -8.70
CA ILE A 271 44.87 -24.85 -7.74
C ILE A 271 44.95 -26.31 -8.22
N GLY A 272 46.16 -26.78 -8.50
CA GLY A 272 46.43 -28.12 -9.01
C GLY A 272 46.35 -28.28 -10.53
N THR A 273 45.55 -27.48 -11.25
CA THR A 273 45.43 -27.55 -12.72
C THR A 273 46.24 -26.48 -13.48
N GLY A 274 46.71 -25.45 -12.77
CA GLY A 274 47.46 -24.33 -13.34
C GLY A 274 46.57 -23.25 -13.97
N TRP A 275 47.17 -22.09 -14.21
CA TRP A 275 46.52 -20.96 -14.86
C TRP A 275 46.70 -21.03 -16.38
N THR A 276 45.60 -21.08 -17.13
CA THR A 276 45.63 -21.27 -18.58
C THR A 276 45.22 -20.01 -19.34
N VAL A 277 45.59 -19.92 -20.62
CA VAL A 277 45.19 -18.81 -21.52
C VAL A 277 43.67 -18.70 -21.61
N GLN A 278 42.94 -19.81 -21.56
CA GLN A 278 41.47 -19.83 -21.61
C GLN A 278 40.86 -19.18 -20.36
N ARG A 279 41.45 -19.37 -19.17
CA ARG A 279 41.00 -18.69 -17.95
C ARG A 279 41.19 -17.18 -18.07
N THR A 280 42.34 -16.75 -18.58
CA THR A 280 42.63 -15.34 -18.87
C THR A 280 41.63 -14.78 -19.89
N ALA A 281 41.35 -15.49 -20.98
CA ALA A 281 40.40 -15.05 -22.00
C ALA A 281 38.97 -14.91 -21.44
N GLY A 282 38.51 -15.86 -20.64
CA GLY A 282 37.24 -15.79 -19.91
C GLY A 282 37.14 -14.55 -19.02
N LEU A 283 38.17 -14.30 -18.21
CA LEU A 283 38.19 -13.15 -17.29
C LEU A 283 38.26 -11.82 -18.04
N VAL A 284 39.09 -11.70 -19.08
CA VAL A 284 39.18 -10.48 -19.90
C VAL A 284 37.85 -10.21 -20.60
N ALA A 285 37.21 -11.23 -21.19
CA ALA A 285 35.89 -11.10 -21.79
C ALA A 285 34.83 -10.62 -20.77
N ALA A 286 34.84 -11.19 -19.56
CA ALA A 286 33.94 -10.78 -18.48
C ALA A 286 34.20 -9.34 -18.02
N VAL A 287 35.46 -8.91 -17.89
CA VAL A 287 35.84 -7.53 -17.56
C VAL A 287 35.37 -6.56 -18.64
N VAL A 288 35.64 -6.84 -19.92
CA VAL A 288 35.24 -5.98 -21.05
C VAL A 288 33.72 -5.81 -21.08
N LEU A 289 32.97 -6.91 -20.92
CA LEU A 289 31.51 -6.86 -20.90
C LEU A 289 30.99 -6.09 -19.67
N THR A 290 31.57 -6.31 -18.49
CA THR A 290 31.23 -5.61 -17.25
C THR A 290 31.48 -4.11 -17.35
N LEU A 291 32.57 -3.68 -17.98
CA LEU A 291 32.88 -2.27 -18.23
C LEU A 291 31.89 -1.64 -19.22
N ALA A 292 31.57 -2.32 -20.32
CA ALA A 292 30.59 -1.85 -21.29
C ALA A 292 29.20 -1.68 -20.64
N LEU A 293 28.76 -2.67 -19.86
CA LEU A 293 27.52 -2.63 -19.08
C LEU A 293 27.54 -1.53 -18.02
N THR A 294 28.68 -1.29 -17.36
CA THR A 294 28.84 -0.19 -16.41
C THR A 294 28.64 1.17 -17.08
N GLY A 295 29.23 1.36 -18.28
CA GLY A 295 29.04 2.58 -19.07
C GLY A 295 27.59 2.78 -19.52
N ALA A 296 26.90 1.70 -19.93
CA ALA A 296 25.49 1.74 -20.29
C ALA A 296 24.60 2.06 -19.07
N ALA A 297 24.85 1.42 -17.92
CA ALA A 297 24.14 1.66 -16.67
C ALA A 297 24.28 3.11 -16.21
N TRP A 298 25.50 3.68 -16.31
CA TRP A 298 25.77 5.06 -15.95
C TRP A 298 25.00 6.05 -16.83
N ARG A 299 24.95 5.81 -18.15
CA ARG A 299 24.14 6.62 -19.08
C ARG A 299 22.63 6.54 -18.78
N HIS A 300 22.16 5.41 -18.26
CA HIS A 300 20.76 5.17 -17.95
C HIS A 300 20.43 5.25 -16.44
N ARG A 301 21.30 5.88 -15.62
CA ARG A 301 21.12 5.95 -14.15
C ARG A 301 19.79 6.56 -13.71
N GLY A 302 19.29 7.56 -14.44
CA GLY A 302 18.00 8.19 -14.17
C GLY A 302 16.78 7.35 -14.54
N ARG A 303 16.97 6.17 -15.13
CA ARG A 303 15.90 5.24 -15.57
C ARG A 303 16.07 3.82 -15.01
N GLY A 304 16.88 3.64 -13.96
CA GLY A 304 17.09 2.34 -13.31
C GLY A 304 18.36 1.60 -13.75
N GLY A 305 19.27 2.26 -14.46
CA GLY A 305 20.60 1.74 -14.78
C GLY A 305 20.56 0.53 -15.72
N LEU A 306 21.12 -0.61 -15.26
CA LEU A 306 21.18 -1.85 -16.03
C LEU A 306 19.80 -2.42 -16.38
N LEU A 307 18.78 -2.14 -15.55
CA LEU A 307 17.43 -2.65 -15.77
C LEU A 307 16.64 -1.81 -16.79
N ALA A 308 17.08 -0.59 -17.10
CA ALA A 308 16.34 0.35 -17.94
C ALA A 308 15.89 -0.24 -19.30
N PRO A 309 16.71 -1.02 -20.03
CA PRO A 309 16.28 -1.63 -21.30
C PRO A 309 15.21 -2.72 -21.11
N LEU A 310 15.18 -3.35 -19.93
CA LEU A 310 14.31 -4.47 -19.60
C LEU A 310 12.93 -4.01 -19.10
N VAL A 311 12.82 -2.77 -18.66
CA VAL A 311 11.57 -2.19 -18.15
C VAL A 311 10.66 -1.72 -19.29
N GLY A 312 9.39 -2.13 -19.25
CA GLY A 312 8.34 -1.73 -20.17
C GLY A 312 7.81 -0.32 -19.93
N GLU A 313 6.95 0.16 -20.83
CA GLU A 313 6.28 1.48 -20.70
C GLU A 313 5.30 1.52 -19.51
N ASP A 314 4.83 0.34 -19.08
CA ASP A 314 4.03 0.10 -17.88
C ASP A 314 4.86 0.01 -16.59
N ASN A 315 6.17 0.30 -16.66
CA ASN A 315 7.11 0.29 -15.53
C ASN A 315 7.30 -1.10 -14.88
N ARG A 316 7.07 -2.18 -15.64
CA ARG A 316 7.30 -3.58 -15.22
C ARG A 316 8.48 -4.20 -15.95
N LEU A 317 9.13 -5.23 -15.39
CA LEU A 317 10.14 -5.98 -16.14
C LEU A 317 9.49 -6.82 -17.25
N SER A 318 10.08 -6.78 -18.45
CA SER A 318 9.63 -7.58 -19.59
C SER A 318 10.37 -8.91 -19.67
N THR A 319 9.63 -10.01 -19.58
CA THR A 319 10.15 -11.38 -19.73
C THR A 319 10.89 -11.57 -21.06
N SER A 320 10.27 -11.15 -22.18
CA SER A 320 10.87 -11.30 -23.51
C SER A 320 12.13 -10.47 -23.73
N ARG A 321 12.17 -9.22 -23.23
CA ARG A 321 13.40 -8.40 -23.27
C ARG A 321 14.50 -8.97 -22.39
N THR A 322 14.15 -9.48 -21.21
CA THR A 322 15.10 -10.08 -20.27
C THR A 322 15.74 -11.35 -20.83
N VAL A 323 14.93 -12.23 -21.43
CA VAL A 323 15.42 -13.43 -22.11
C VAL A 323 16.31 -13.08 -23.30
N ALA A 324 15.89 -12.16 -24.16
CA ALA A 324 16.69 -11.72 -25.30
C ALA A 324 18.03 -11.08 -24.87
N ALA A 325 18.01 -10.26 -23.81
CA ALA A 325 19.22 -9.68 -23.24
C ALA A 325 20.15 -10.76 -22.67
N GLY A 326 19.63 -11.78 -22.00
CA GLY A 326 20.41 -12.92 -21.50
C GLY A 326 21.14 -13.66 -22.62
N TRP A 327 20.46 -13.98 -23.73
CA TRP A 327 21.10 -14.59 -24.90
C TRP A 327 22.12 -13.67 -25.58
N LEU A 328 21.81 -12.38 -25.71
CA LEU A 328 22.75 -11.42 -26.28
C LEU A 328 24.04 -11.34 -25.46
N LEU A 329 23.93 -11.30 -24.13
CA LEU A 329 25.08 -11.28 -23.22
C LEU A 329 25.89 -12.58 -23.29
N LEU A 330 25.23 -13.73 -23.38
CA LEU A 330 25.90 -15.03 -23.58
C LEU A 330 26.71 -15.05 -24.88
N VAL A 331 26.09 -14.65 -26.00
CA VAL A 331 26.75 -14.65 -27.31
C VAL A 331 27.89 -13.63 -27.34
N ALA A 332 27.68 -12.42 -26.81
CA ALA A 332 28.72 -11.41 -26.71
C ALA A 332 29.91 -11.90 -25.87
N TYR A 333 29.65 -12.54 -24.72
CA TYR A 333 30.68 -13.15 -23.89
C TYR A 333 31.44 -14.25 -24.65
N ALA A 334 30.74 -15.18 -25.29
CA ALA A 334 31.37 -16.26 -26.05
C ALA A 334 32.27 -15.72 -27.18
N VAL A 335 31.80 -14.72 -27.94
CA VAL A 335 32.58 -14.08 -29.00
C VAL A 335 33.81 -13.35 -28.44
N LEU A 336 33.67 -12.63 -27.33
CA LEU A 336 34.81 -11.95 -26.69
C LEU A 336 35.85 -12.96 -26.18
N VAL A 337 35.43 -14.11 -25.64
CA VAL A 337 36.34 -15.18 -25.24
C VAL A 337 37.15 -15.69 -26.42
N GLN A 338 36.52 -15.90 -27.59
CA GLN A 338 37.23 -16.30 -28.80
C GLN A 338 38.16 -15.20 -29.33
N ALA A 339 37.71 -13.94 -29.31
CA ALA A 339 38.52 -12.81 -29.77
C ALA A 339 39.80 -12.64 -28.94
N VAL A 340 39.72 -12.79 -27.61
CA VAL A 340 40.90 -12.71 -26.73
C VAL A 340 41.84 -13.90 -26.96
N GLN A 341 41.30 -15.12 -27.13
CA GLN A 341 42.14 -16.28 -27.47
C GLN A 341 42.90 -16.07 -28.78
N LEU A 342 42.21 -15.62 -29.82
CA LEU A 342 42.81 -15.34 -31.13
C LEU A 342 43.88 -14.24 -31.06
N ALA A 343 43.68 -13.22 -30.22
CA ALA A 343 44.64 -12.13 -30.05
C ALA A 343 45.95 -12.55 -29.37
N VAL A 344 45.91 -13.60 -28.53
CA VAL A 344 47.10 -14.13 -27.83
C VAL A 344 47.89 -15.10 -28.72
N VAL A 345 47.26 -15.71 -29.74
CA VAL A 345 47.93 -16.61 -30.67
C VAL A 345 48.76 -15.82 -31.70
N THR A 346 50.08 -15.90 -31.57
CA THR A 346 51.05 -15.24 -32.47
C THR A 346 51.45 -16.10 -33.67
N ASP A 347 51.35 -17.42 -33.55
CA ASP A 347 51.70 -18.37 -34.60
C ASP A 347 50.59 -18.51 -35.67
N ALA A 348 50.98 -18.56 -36.94
CA ALA A 348 50.03 -18.55 -38.06
C ALA A 348 49.26 -19.86 -38.18
N ASP A 349 49.92 -21.00 -37.96
CA ASP A 349 49.32 -22.33 -38.07
C ASP A 349 48.39 -22.61 -36.88
N ALA A 350 48.80 -22.22 -35.66
CA ALA A 350 47.95 -22.28 -34.47
C ALA A 350 46.72 -21.37 -34.59
N ARG A 351 46.85 -20.21 -35.26
CA ARG A 351 45.72 -19.31 -35.52
C ARG A 351 44.73 -19.92 -36.51
N ALA A 352 45.22 -20.52 -37.59
CA ALA A 352 44.39 -21.24 -38.56
C ALA A 352 43.66 -22.43 -37.90
N ALA A 353 44.37 -23.21 -37.07
CA ALA A 353 43.78 -24.32 -36.32
C ALA A 353 42.71 -23.86 -35.31
N HIS A 354 42.90 -22.71 -34.66
CA HIS A 354 41.90 -22.15 -33.75
C HIS A 354 40.64 -21.69 -34.50
N ILE A 355 40.79 -21.02 -35.65
CA ILE A 355 39.68 -20.59 -36.51
C ILE A 355 38.87 -21.79 -37.01
N ASP A 356 39.55 -22.85 -37.46
CA ASP A 356 38.90 -24.11 -37.87
C ASP A 356 38.22 -24.82 -36.69
N GLY A 357 38.83 -24.73 -35.50
CA GLY A 357 38.31 -25.22 -34.23
C GLY A 357 37.06 -24.50 -33.72
N LEU A 358 36.76 -23.27 -34.19
CA LEU A 358 35.52 -22.57 -33.81
C LEU A 358 34.26 -23.33 -34.22
N GLN A 359 34.38 -24.21 -35.23
CA GLN A 359 33.31 -25.12 -35.66
C GLN A 359 31.99 -24.34 -35.90
N LEU A 360 32.10 -23.23 -36.65
CA LEU A 360 30.98 -22.31 -36.97
C LEU A 360 29.69 -23.00 -37.43
N PRO A 361 29.71 -24.12 -38.19
CA PRO A 361 28.49 -24.85 -38.54
C PRO A 361 27.67 -25.34 -37.34
N TYR A 362 28.33 -25.65 -36.22
CA TYR A 362 27.70 -26.10 -34.98
C TYR A 362 27.23 -24.93 -34.08
N GLY A 363 27.74 -23.72 -34.32
CA GLY A 363 27.25 -22.49 -33.68
C GLY A 363 25.90 -22.00 -34.19
N ALA A 364 25.35 -22.60 -35.24
CA ALA A 364 24.09 -22.21 -35.85
C ALA A 364 22.89 -22.30 -34.89
N GLY A 365 22.88 -23.29 -33.98
CA GLY A 365 21.81 -23.43 -32.98
C GLY A 365 21.74 -22.26 -32.00
N LEU A 366 22.91 -21.78 -31.54
CA LEU A 366 23.01 -20.63 -30.65
C LEU A 366 22.51 -19.33 -31.33
N LEU A 367 22.93 -19.08 -32.57
CA LEU A 367 22.50 -17.92 -33.33
C LEU A 367 21.02 -17.99 -33.71
N ALA A 368 20.50 -19.18 -34.01
CA ALA A 368 19.07 -19.38 -34.27
C ALA A 368 18.23 -19.04 -33.04
N VAL A 369 18.62 -19.51 -31.85
CA VAL A 369 17.90 -19.20 -30.61
C VAL A 369 18.00 -17.72 -30.25
N LEU A 370 19.16 -17.08 -30.43
CA LEU A 370 19.29 -15.62 -30.28
C LEU A 370 18.33 -14.89 -31.24
N ALA A 371 18.32 -15.26 -32.52
CA ALA A 371 17.45 -14.64 -33.51
C ALA A 371 15.96 -14.81 -33.15
N VAL A 372 15.55 -16.01 -32.71
CA VAL A 372 14.18 -16.29 -32.27
C VAL A 372 13.82 -15.46 -31.05
N THR A 373 14.65 -15.41 -30.02
CA THR A 373 14.34 -14.66 -28.78
C THR A 373 14.30 -13.16 -29.01
N CYS A 374 15.18 -12.62 -29.86
CA CYS A 374 15.10 -11.22 -30.32
C CYS A 374 13.82 -10.95 -31.13
N ALA A 375 13.46 -11.84 -32.06
CA ALA A 375 12.23 -11.72 -32.85
C ALA A 375 10.99 -11.76 -31.96
N VAL A 376 10.96 -12.63 -30.94
CA VAL A 376 9.89 -12.71 -29.94
C VAL A 376 9.78 -11.40 -29.15
N ALA A 377 10.89 -10.83 -28.69
CA ALA A 377 10.88 -9.55 -27.97
C ALA A 377 10.28 -8.40 -28.81
N VAL A 378 10.61 -8.35 -30.11
CA VAL A 378 10.04 -7.37 -31.06
C VAL A 378 8.56 -7.65 -31.34
N LEU A 379 8.21 -8.90 -31.61
CA LEU A 379 6.85 -9.32 -31.91
C LEU A 379 5.91 -9.03 -30.74
N VAL A 380 6.28 -9.45 -29.53
CA VAL A 380 5.47 -9.24 -28.31
C VAL A 380 5.28 -7.76 -28.03
N ARG A 381 6.32 -6.93 -28.20
CA ARG A 381 6.18 -5.48 -28.10
C ARG A 381 5.13 -4.96 -29.08
N ARG A 382 5.19 -5.37 -30.34
CA ARG A 382 4.22 -4.96 -31.37
C ARG A 382 2.80 -5.42 -31.02
N VAL A 383 2.64 -6.67 -30.56
CA VAL A 383 1.33 -7.23 -30.16
C VAL A 383 0.73 -6.42 -29.02
N VAL A 384 1.48 -6.17 -27.96
CA VAL A 384 1.01 -5.39 -26.81
C VAL A 384 0.63 -3.97 -27.24
N VAL A 385 1.48 -3.28 -27.99
CA VAL A 385 1.22 -1.90 -28.44
C VAL A 385 -0.06 -1.83 -29.29
N VAL A 386 -0.20 -2.72 -30.28
CA VAL A 386 -1.38 -2.74 -31.18
C VAL A 386 -2.66 -3.05 -30.39
N ARG A 387 -2.60 -3.96 -29.41
CA ARG A 387 -3.78 -4.32 -28.61
C ARG A 387 -4.17 -3.23 -27.61
N VAL A 388 -3.21 -2.52 -27.02
CA VAL A 388 -3.46 -1.36 -26.15
C VAL A 388 -4.10 -0.23 -26.97
N GLN A 389 -3.51 0.12 -28.12
CA GLN A 389 -4.08 1.14 -29.03
C GLN A 389 -5.46 0.75 -29.55
N GLY A 390 -5.67 -0.54 -29.83
CA GLY A 390 -6.95 -1.11 -30.25
C GLY A 390 -7.97 -1.31 -29.13
N ARG A 391 -7.70 -0.87 -27.89
CA ARG A 391 -8.59 -1.02 -26.71
C ARG A 391 -8.95 -2.49 -26.37
N ARG A 392 -8.12 -3.45 -26.81
CA ARG A 392 -8.29 -4.91 -26.57
C ARG A 392 -7.43 -5.45 -25.44
N LEU A 393 -6.62 -4.59 -24.83
CA LEU A 393 -5.79 -4.88 -23.67
C LEU A 393 -5.73 -3.62 -22.80
N GLN A 394 -5.97 -3.78 -21.51
CA GLN A 394 -5.92 -2.70 -20.53
C GLN A 394 -4.60 -2.83 -19.76
N LYS A 395 -3.77 -1.79 -19.80
CA LYS A 395 -2.52 -1.74 -19.02
C LYS A 395 -2.50 -0.50 -18.15
N VAL A 396 -2.18 -0.71 -16.88
CA VAL A 396 -1.93 0.37 -15.93
C VAL A 396 -0.49 0.32 -15.48
N ARG A 397 0.10 1.49 -15.32
CA ARG A 397 1.51 1.64 -14.94
C ARG A 397 1.71 1.16 -13.49
N ALA A 398 2.69 0.29 -13.28
CA ALA A 398 3.11 -0.13 -11.95
C ALA A 398 3.95 0.96 -11.27
N GLU A 399 3.92 1.00 -9.94
CA GLU A 399 4.75 1.91 -9.14
C GLU A 399 6.25 1.66 -9.35
N ARG A 400 6.65 0.39 -9.39
CA ARG A 400 8.05 -0.03 -9.60
C ARG A 400 8.12 -1.43 -10.22
N PRO A 401 9.17 -1.71 -11.01
CA PRO A 401 9.44 -3.06 -11.51
C PRO A 401 9.85 -3.98 -10.35
N ARG A 402 9.40 -5.24 -10.42
CA ARG A 402 9.69 -6.29 -9.43
C ARG A 402 10.25 -7.52 -10.13
N ALA A 403 11.12 -8.27 -9.45
CA ALA A 403 11.64 -9.53 -10.01
C ALA A 403 10.53 -10.53 -10.38
N GLY A 404 9.41 -10.51 -9.62
CA GLY A 404 8.23 -11.33 -9.89
C GLY A 404 7.51 -10.99 -11.20
N ASP A 405 7.72 -9.81 -11.79
CA ASP A 405 7.11 -9.43 -13.08
C ASP A 405 7.50 -10.40 -14.20
N LEU A 406 8.67 -11.06 -14.09
CA LEU A 406 9.15 -12.03 -15.08
C LEU A 406 8.35 -13.35 -15.08
N LEU A 407 7.58 -13.59 -14.01
CA LEU A 407 6.86 -14.85 -13.76
C LEU A 407 5.35 -14.65 -13.71
N THR A 408 4.88 -13.40 -13.79
CA THR A 408 3.49 -13.05 -13.52
C THR A 408 2.84 -12.36 -14.71
N ASP A 409 1.51 -12.44 -14.78
CA ASP A 409 0.69 -11.68 -15.71
C ASP A 409 0.59 -10.20 -15.31
N ASP A 410 -0.11 -9.39 -16.10
CA ASP A 410 -0.34 -7.97 -15.78
C ASP A 410 -1.18 -7.78 -14.50
N ALA A 411 -1.84 -8.82 -13.97
CA ALA A 411 -2.53 -8.80 -12.69
C ALA A 411 -1.64 -9.20 -11.50
N GLY A 412 -0.38 -9.58 -11.73
CA GLY A 412 0.53 -10.09 -10.71
C GLY A 412 0.28 -11.55 -10.32
N ARG A 413 -0.56 -12.27 -11.07
CA ARG A 413 -0.81 -13.70 -10.87
C ARG A 413 0.24 -14.52 -11.61
N ALA A 414 0.62 -15.67 -11.06
CA ALA A 414 1.58 -16.56 -11.72
C ALA A 414 1.11 -16.94 -13.13
N SER A 415 1.92 -16.67 -14.14
CA SER A 415 1.64 -17.01 -15.54
C SER A 415 2.47 -18.23 -15.93
N LEU A 416 1.81 -19.33 -16.28
CA LEU A 416 2.49 -20.52 -16.78
C LEU A 416 3.30 -20.20 -18.04
N THR A 417 2.76 -19.38 -18.94
CA THR A 417 3.40 -19.05 -20.22
C THR A 417 4.67 -18.22 -20.06
N ASP A 418 4.67 -17.22 -19.16
CA ASP A 418 5.84 -16.41 -18.82
C ASP A 418 6.88 -17.25 -18.06
N THR A 419 6.43 -18.03 -17.07
CA THR A 419 7.29 -18.87 -16.22
C THR A 419 8.01 -19.94 -17.04
N GLN A 420 7.30 -20.71 -17.86
CA GLN A 420 7.92 -21.76 -18.68
C GLN A 420 8.89 -21.18 -19.72
N TYR A 421 8.56 -20.05 -20.33
CA TYR A 421 9.45 -19.39 -21.28
C TYR A 421 10.75 -18.93 -20.61
N LEU A 422 10.67 -18.32 -19.42
CA LEU A 422 11.87 -17.92 -18.67
C LEU A 422 12.72 -19.14 -18.28
N LEU A 423 12.11 -20.17 -17.67
CA LEU A 423 12.84 -21.33 -17.16
C LEU A 423 13.54 -22.13 -18.27
N LEU A 424 12.87 -22.36 -19.41
CA LEU A 424 13.48 -23.05 -20.55
C LEU A 424 14.69 -22.30 -21.08
N ASN A 425 14.61 -20.97 -21.17
CA ASN A 425 15.73 -20.15 -21.62
C ASN A 425 16.86 -20.08 -20.60
N VAL A 426 16.56 -19.97 -19.30
CA VAL A 426 17.57 -20.03 -18.23
C VAL A 426 18.31 -21.37 -18.25
N ALA A 427 17.60 -22.48 -18.44
CA ALA A 427 18.21 -23.81 -18.56
C ALA A 427 19.12 -23.92 -19.79
N ALA A 428 18.66 -23.43 -20.95
CA ALA A 428 19.43 -23.45 -22.19
C ALA A 428 20.68 -22.55 -22.13
N VAL A 429 20.58 -21.34 -21.56
CA VAL A 429 21.72 -20.44 -21.32
C VAL A 429 22.72 -21.08 -20.35
N SER A 430 22.23 -21.68 -19.27
CA SER A 430 23.08 -22.38 -18.29
C SER A 430 23.83 -23.55 -18.92
N PHE A 431 23.15 -24.34 -19.74
CA PHE A 431 23.77 -25.43 -20.51
C PHE A 431 24.87 -24.91 -21.45
N ALA A 432 24.58 -23.85 -22.21
CA ALA A 432 25.56 -23.24 -23.11
C ALA A 432 26.78 -22.68 -22.36
N LEU A 433 26.60 -22.06 -21.20
CA LEU A 433 27.70 -21.61 -20.34
C LEU A 433 28.57 -22.77 -19.84
N VAL A 434 27.95 -23.89 -19.45
CA VAL A 434 28.68 -25.11 -19.03
C VAL A 434 29.45 -25.72 -20.20
N ARG A 435 28.91 -25.68 -21.43
CA ARG A 435 29.62 -26.15 -22.62
C ARG A 435 30.82 -25.26 -22.94
N LEU A 436 30.63 -23.94 -22.93
CA LEU A 436 31.70 -22.97 -23.15
C LEU A 436 32.80 -23.07 -22.09
N SER A 437 32.46 -23.37 -20.83
CA SER A 437 33.47 -23.53 -19.77
C SER A 437 34.26 -24.83 -19.88
N ARG A 438 33.64 -25.91 -20.39
CA ARG A 438 34.30 -27.21 -20.62
C ARG A 438 35.16 -27.23 -21.87
N ASP A 439 34.74 -26.55 -22.93
CA ASP A 439 35.51 -26.41 -24.17
C ASP A 439 35.53 -24.95 -24.64
N PRO A 440 36.44 -24.13 -24.08
CA PRO A 440 36.52 -22.71 -24.40
C PRO A 440 37.05 -22.44 -25.81
N SER A 441 37.57 -23.45 -26.52
CA SER A 441 38.13 -23.30 -27.87
C SER A 441 37.06 -23.29 -28.96
N ARG A 442 35.81 -23.60 -28.59
CA ARG A 442 34.68 -23.69 -29.51
C ARG A 442 33.55 -22.76 -29.07
N LEU A 443 32.70 -22.38 -30.02
CA LEU A 443 31.42 -21.79 -29.66
C LEU A 443 30.54 -22.83 -28.95
N PRO A 444 29.70 -22.43 -27.98
CA PRO A 444 28.88 -23.38 -27.26
C PRO A 444 27.85 -24.01 -28.20
N ASP A 445 28.07 -25.28 -28.50
CA ASP A 445 27.14 -26.11 -29.26
C ASP A 445 25.90 -26.42 -28.41
N LEU A 446 24.76 -25.88 -28.83
CA LEU A 446 23.46 -26.10 -28.23
C LEU A 446 22.74 -27.18 -29.06
N PRO A 447 22.46 -28.37 -28.50
CA PRO A 447 21.76 -29.43 -29.21
C PRO A 447 20.45 -28.92 -29.81
N TRP A 448 20.13 -29.33 -31.03
CA TRP A 448 18.90 -28.93 -31.71
C TRP A 448 17.63 -29.22 -30.90
N THR A 449 17.66 -30.24 -30.04
CA THR A 449 16.58 -30.54 -29.10
C THR A 449 16.28 -29.37 -28.16
N PHE A 450 17.30 -28.73 -27.59
CA PHE A 450 17.13 -27.51 -26.77
C PHE A 450 16.63 -26.35 -27.61
N GLY A 451 17.17 -26.18 -28.83
CA GLY A 451 16.70 -25.15 -29.76
C GLY A 451 15.20 -25.28 -30.06
N VAL A 452 14.73 -26.50 -30.37
CA VAL A 452 13.31 -26.80 -30.61
C VAL A 452 12.46 -26.54 -29.37
N ILE A 453 12.91 -26.97 -28.19
CA ILE A 453 12.19 -26.73 -26.93
C ILE A 453 12.02 -25.22 -26.67
N VAL A 454 13.08 -24.43 -26.88
CA VAL A 454 13.03 -22.97 -26.72
C VAL A 454 12.06 -22.33 -27.74
N VAL A 455 12.05 -22.81 -28.99
CA VAL A 455 11.11 -22.35 -30.02
C VAL A 455 9.66 -22.69 -29.64
N ILE A 456 9.39 -23.90 -29.17
CA ILE A 456 8.05 -24.30 -28.68
C ILE A 456 7.62 -23.42 -27.51
N GLY A 457 8.51 -23.22 -26.53
CA GLY A 457 8.26 -22.33 -25.40
C GLY A 457 7.99 -20.89 -25.84
N ALA A 458 8.71 -20.39 -26.85
CA ALA A 458 8.49 -19.08 -27.45
C ALA A 458 7.12 -18.96 -28.14
N LEU A 459 6.70 -19.98 -28.89
CA LEU A 459 5.38 -20.00 -29.52
C LEU A 459 4.26 -19.99 -28.48
N MET A 460 4.38 -20.79 -27.42
CA MET A 460 3.43 -20.79 -26.30
C MET A 460 3.38 -19.43 -25.58
N TYR A 461 4.53 -18.80 -25.38
CA TYR A 461 4.61 -17.46 -24.79
C TYR A 461 3.91 -16.41 -25.65
N VAL A 462 4.19 -16.38 -26.95
CA VAL A 462 3.54 -15.46 -27.89
C VAL A 462 2.03 -15.70 -27.92
N ALA A 463 1.58 -16.97 -27.99
CA ALA A 463 0.17 -17.33 -27.94
C ALA A 463 -0.50 -16.86 -26.64
N GLY A 464 0.17 -17.01 -25.49
CA GLY A 464 -0.28 -16.48 -24.20
C GLY A 464 -0.53 -14.97 -24.26
N LYS A 465 0.44 -14.19 -24.77
CA LYS A 465 0.29 -12.73 -24.93
C LYS A 465 -0.82 -12.31 -25.91
N TYR A 466 -1.16 -13.16 -26.88
CA TYR A 466 -2.33 -12.97 -27.73
C TYR A 466 -3.65 -13.30 -27.04
N ALA A 467 -3.65 -14.21 -26.06
CA ALA A 467 -4.84 -14.61 -25.32
C ALA A 467 -5.12 -13.74 -24.08
N GLU A 468 -4.11 -13.04 -23.54
CA GLU A 468 -4.25 -12.20 -22.35
C GLU A 468 -5.20 -11.00 -22.57
N GLY A 469 -5.99 -10.66 -21.55
CA GLY A 469 -6.81 -9.45 -21.50
C GLY A 469 -8.06 -9.47 -22.40
N GLY A 470 -8.91 -8.46 -22.20
CA GLY A 470 -10.15 -8.28 -22.95
C GLY A 470 -10.57 -6.83 -22.95
N ARG A 471 -11.44 -6.47 -23.89
CA ARG A 471 -12.13 -5.17 -23.87
C ARG A 471 -13.14 -5.22 -22.72
N PRO A 472 -13.26 -4.17 -21.90
CA PRO A 472 -14.30 -4.11 -20.87
C PRO A 472 -15.68 -4.05 -21.54
N VAL A 473 -16.67 -4.72 -20.97
CA VAL A 473 -18.02 -4.84 -21.54
C VAL A 473 -19.07 -4.59 -20.47
N VAL A 474 -20.07 -3.76 -20.79
CA VAL A 474 -21.31 -3.65 -20.02
C VAL A 474 -22.30 -4.67 -20.55
N LEU A 475 -22.74 -5.58 -19.68
CA LEU A 475 -23.70 -6.63 -19.99
C LEU A 475 -25.13 -6.20 -19.68
N SER A 476 -25.33 -5.49 -18.56
CA SER A 476 -26.64 -4.96 -18.18
C SER A 476 -26.52 -3.77 -17.24
N VAL A 477 -27.54 -2.92 -17.24
CA VAL A 477 -27.70 -1.82 -16.28
C VAL A 477 -29.09 -1.94 -15.68
N VAL A 478 -29.17 -1.97 -14.35
CA VAL A 478 -30.43 -2.09 -13.61
C VAL A 478 -30.46 -1.08 -12.48
N ARG A 479 -31.66 -0.67 -12.03
CA ARG A 479 -31.82 0.07 -10.78
C ARG A 479 -31.31 -0.79 -9.61
N ALA A 480 -30.48 -0.22 -8.74
CA ALA A 480 -30.10 -0.85 -7.47
C ALA A 480 -31.37 -1.02 -6.61
N ARG A 481 -31.52 -2.17 -5.95
CA ARG A 481 -32.73 -2.50 -5.19
C ARG A 481 -32.39 -2.97 -3.79
N GLU A 482 -33.21 -2.58 -2.83
CA GLU A 482 -33.24 -3.25 -1.54
C GLU A 482 -34.16 -4.48 -1.62
N PRO A 483 -33.90 -5.54 -0.82
CA PRO A 483 -34.77 -6.71 -0.76
C PRO A 483 -36.22 -6.31 -0.42
N GLY A 484 -37.13 -6.45 -1.38
CA GLY A 484 -38.55 -6.08 -1.23
C GLY A 484 -39.05 -5.05 -2.23
N ASP A 485 -38.15 -4.37 -2.96
CA ASP A 485 -38.54 -3.36 -3.95
C ASP A 485 -39.21 -3.95 -5.19
N LEU A 486 -40.31 -3.32 -5.61
CA LEU A 486 -40.96 -3.59 -6.89
C LEU A 486 -40.11 -3.12 -8.07
N ALA A 487 -40.31 -3.74 -9.23
CA ALA A 487 -39.69 -3.28 -10.46
C ALA A 487 -40.23 -1.89 -10.83
N ALA A 488 -39.36 -0.88 -10.74
CA ALA A 488 -39.64 0.50 -11.12
C ALA A 488 -38.65 0.97 -12.20
N PRO A 489 -39.03 1.94 -13.06
CA PRO A 489 -38.12 2.58 -13.99
C PRO A 489 -37.00 3.32 -13.24
N ILE A 490 -35.86 3.51 -13.90
CA ILE A 490 -34.73 4.26 -13.37
C ILE A 490 -35.11 5.74 -13.37
N ARG A 491 -34.93 6.43 -12.25
CA ARG A 491 -35.14 7.88 -12.14
C ARG A 491 -33.84 8.62 -11.85
N THR A 492 -33.85 9.92 -12.05
CA THR A 492 -32.78 10.77 -11.52
C THR A 492 -32.71 10.64 -9.99
N GLY A 493 -31.50 10.56 -9.44
CA GLY A 493 -31.25 10.31 -8.03
C GLY A 493 -31.28 8.85 -7.59
N ASP A 494 -31.77 7.91 -8.40
CA ASP A 494 -31.64 6.48 -8.13
C ASP A 494 -30.18 6.01 -8.30
N ASP A 495 -29.78 5.01 -7.53
CA ASP A 495 -28.56 4.25 -7.79
C ASP A 495 -28.82 3.21 -8.88
N ILE A 496 -27.88 3.06 -9.80
CA ILE A 496 -27.88 2.02 -10.82
C ILE A 496 -26.70 1.06 -10.62
N GLU A 497 -27.00 -0.23 -10.76
CA GLU A 497 -26.03 -1.31 -10.86
C GLU A 497 -25.68 -1.56 -12.33
N ILE A 498 -24.41 -1.36 -12.65
CA ILE A 498 -23.83 -1.65 -13.96
C ILE A 498 -23.08 -2.96 -13.83
N ARG A 499 -23.57 -4.00 -14.49
CA ARG A 499 -23.00 -5.35 -14.47
C ARG A 499 -22.24 -5.61 -15.76
N GLY A 500 -21.05 -6.19 -15.65
CA GLY A 500 -20.19 -6.40 -16.80
C GLY A 500 -18.92 -7.17 -16.47
N THR A 501 -17.87 -6.94 -17.24
CA THR A 501 -16.54 -7.53 -17.02
C THR A 501 -15.45 -6.55 -17.41
N GLY A 502 -14.30 -6.64 -16.74
CA GLY A 502 -13.12 -5.85 -17.06
C GLY A 502 -13.18 -4.39 -16.60
N PHE A 503 -14.08 -4.03 -15.68
CA PHE A 503 -14.19 -2.66 -15.19
C PHE A 503 -12.97 -2.22 -14.39
N VAL A 504 -12.28 -3.17 -13.74
CA VAL A 504 -11.05 -2.90 -12.99
C VAL A 504 -9.87 -3.49 -13.76
N PRO A 505 -9.04 -2.66 -14.42
CA PRO A 505 -7.88 -3.15 -15.15
C PRO A 505 -6.93 -3.96 -14.25
N PRO A 506 -6.22 -4.96 -14.79
CA PRO A 506 -5.17 -5.66 -14.07
C PRO A 506 -4.15 -4.70 -13.43
N GLY A 507 -3.96 -4.81 -12.11
CA GLY A 507 -3.08 -3.93 -11.33
C GLY A 507 -3.70 -2.60 -10.87
N ALA A 508 -5.00 -2.36 -11.15
CA ALA A 508 -5.70 -1.13 -10.78
C ALA A 508 -6.49 -1.20 -9.46
N GLN A 509 -6.14 -2.11 -8.55
CA GLN A 509 -6.88 -2.35 -7.29
C GLN A 509 -6.64 -1.29 -6.21
N GLY A 510 -5.68 -0.38 -6.43
CA GLY A 510 -5.40 0.71 -5.50
C GLY A 510 -6.43 1.85 -5.60
N PRO A 511 -6.70 2.56 -4.50
CA PRO A 511 -7.73 3.61 -4.45
C PRO A 511 -7.54 4.69 -5.52
N ASP A 512 -6.30 5.13 -5.74
CA ASP A 512 -5.94 6.16 -6.74
C ASP A 512 -6.31 5.78 -8.18
N LEU A 513 -6.32 4.49 -8.49
CA LEU A 513 -6.62 3.97 -9.82
C LEU A 513 -8.10 3.66 -9.93
N LEU A 514 -8.71 3.05 -8.90
CA LEU A 514 -10.14 2.81 -8.85
C LEU A 514 -10.94 4.11 -8.98
N ALA A 515 -10.51 5.19 -8.33
CA ALA A 515 -11.13 6.52 -8.40
C ALA A 515 -11.14 7.13 -9.81
N ARG A 516 -10.28 6.66 -10.72
CA ARG A 516 -10.26 7.09 -12.12
C ARG A 516 -11.33 6.40 -12.97
N THR A 517 -12.03 5.42 -12.42
CA THR A 517 -13.16 4.78 -13.09
C THR A 517 -14.34 5.74 -13.08
N VAL A 518 -14.84 6.03 -14.28
CA VAL A 518 -15.94 6.99 -14.49
C VAL A 518 -17.02 6.31 -15.31
N VAL A 519 -18.27 6.52 -14.94
CA VAL A 519 -19.43 6.13 -15.73
C VAL A 519 -19.93 7.36 -16.48
N ARG A 520 -20.02 7.24 -17.79
CA ARG A 520 -20.67 8.24 -18.63
C ARG A 520 -22.13 7.84 -18.84
N ILE A 521 -23.06 8.69 -18.40
CA ILE A 521 -24.50 8.55 -18.57
C ILE A 521 -24.93 9.70 -19.50
N GLY A 522 -25.07 9.39 -20.78
CA GLY A 522 -25.35 10.39 -21.82
C GLY A 522 -24.20 11.40 -21.97
N PRO A 523 -24.45 12.71 -21.78
CA PRO A 523 -23.40 13.73 -21.76
C PRO A 523 -22.69 13.84 -20.39
N VAL A 524 -23.26 13.28 -19.32
CA VAL A 524 -22.78 13.48 -17.93
C VAL A 524 -21.76 12.42 -17.56
N HIS A 525 -20.72 12.84 -16.83
CA HIS A 525 -19.69 11.95 -16.28
C HIS A 525 -19.87 11.83 -14.77
N VAL A 526 -19.90 10.60 -14.28
CA VAL A 526 -20.14 10.25 -12.88
C VAL A 526 -18.95 9.46 -12.38
N HIS A 527 -18.28 9.96 -11.34
CA HIS A 527 -17.23 9.18 -10.68
C HIS A 527 -17.85 7.98 -9.98
N VAL A 528 -17.21 6.81 -10.10
CA VAL A 528 -17.68 5.63 -9.36
C VAL A 528 -17.32 5.81 -7.88
N PRO A 529 -18.32 5.79 -6.96
CA PRO A 529 -18.06 5.89 -5.53
C PRO A 529 -17.18 4.75 -5.05
N LEU A 530 -16.13 5.08 -4.30
CA LEU A 530 -15.31 4.09 -3.62
C LEU A 530 -16.02 3.61 -2.35
N VAL A 531 -16.41 2.33 -2.31
CA VAL A 531 -17.02 1.72 -1.13
C VAL A 531 -15.99 0.80 -0.48
N PRO A 532 -15.33 1.21 0.62
CA PRO A 532 -14.29 0.42 1.26
C PRO A 532 -14.90 -0.82 1.94
N VAL A 533 -14.17 -1.93 1.88
CA VAL A 533 -14.46 -3.18 2.60
C VAL A 533 -13.16 -3.79 3.11
N ALA A 534 -13.24 -4.76 4.03
CA ALA A 534 -12.07 -5.47 4.51
C ALA A 534 -11.26 -6.06 3.33
N GLY A 535 -10.04 -5.59 3.14
CA GLY A 535 -9.16 -6.06 2.06
C GLY A 535 -9.31 -5.35 0.71
N GLY A 536 -10.10 -4.27 0.59
CA GLY A 536 -10.16 -3.48 -0.65
C GLY A 536 -11.41 -2.62 -0.79
N PHE A 537 -12.02 -2.62 -1.97
CA PHE A 537 -13.23 -1.87 -2.28
C PHE A 537 -14.25 -2.79 -2.94
N ALA A 538 -15.52 -2.69 -2.51
CA ALA A 538 -16.63 -3.39 -3.14
C ALA A 538 -17.13 -2.67 -4.40
N ASN A 539 -16.83 -1.37 -4.53
CA ASN A 539 -17.17 -0.55 -5.68
C ASN A 539 -16.01 0.44 -5.95
N PRO A 540 -15.52 0.58 -7.19
CA PRO A 540 -15.78 -0.27 -8.34
C PRO A 540 -15.24 -1.70 -8.14
N SER A 541 -16.00 -2.72 -8.55
CA SER A 541 -15.51 -4.09 -8.70
C SER A 541 -15.35 -4.45 -10.18
N ASP A 542 -14.63 -5.52 -10.50
CA ASP A 542 -14.37 -5.90 -11.90
C ASP A 542 -15.65 -6.22 -12.70
N GLY A 543 -16.70 -6.69 -12.02
CA GLY A 543 -17.95 -7.13 -12.64
C GLY A 543 -19.20 -6.32 -12.29
N LEU A 544 -19.11 -5.43 -11.31
CA LEU A 544 -20.24 -4.65 -10.82
C LEU A 544 -19.78 -3.26 -10.39
N LEU A 545 -20.49 -2.23 -10.85
CA LEU A 545 -20.37 -0.85 -10.40
C LEU A 545 -21.72 -0.36 -9.92
N THR A 546 -21.73 0.39 -8.83
CA THR A 546 -22.92 1.11 -8.38
C THR A 546 -22.66 2.60 -8.51
N VAL A 547 -23.50 3.33 -9.25
CA VAL A 547 -23.38 4.79 -9.38
C VAL A 547 -24.74 5.45 -9.28
N PRO A 548 -24.83 6.65 -8.68
CA PRO A 548 -26.06 7.43 -8.71
C PRO A 548 -26.30 7.97 -10.12
N VAL A 549 -27.56 8.05 -10.54
CA VAL A 549 -27.98 8.80 -11.72
C VAL A 549 -28.06 10.28 -11.35
N PRO A 550 -27.19 11.16 -11.91
CA PRO A 550 -27.21 12.58 -11.59
C PRO A 550 -28.52 13.26 -12.01
N ALA A 551 -28.89 14.31 -11.29
CA ALA A 551 -30.04 15.15 -11.65
C ALA A 551 -29.88 15.83 -13.03
N ASP A 552 -28.65 16.04 -13.48
CA ASP A 552 -28.33 16.66 -14.77
C ASP A 552 -28.54 15.71 -15.97
N VAL A 553 -28.91 14.45 -15.74
CA VAL A 553 -29.23 13.50 -16.82
C VAL A 553 -30.63 13.78 -17.33
N GLU A 554 -30.74 14.19 -18.60
CA GLU A 554 -32.03 14.41 -19.25
C GLU A 554 -32.89 13.12 -19.25
N PRO A 555 -34.18 13.21 -18.86
CA PRO A 555 -35.11 12.09 -18.98
C PRO A 555 -35.24 11.59 -20.42
N GLY A 556 -35.38 10.29 -20.57
CA GLY A 556 -35.53 9.58 -21.82
C GLY A 556 -34.45 8.53 -22.05
N ARG A 557 -34.18 8.25 -23.32
CA ARG A 557 -33.31 7.15 -23.74
C ARG A 557 -31.85 7.58 -23.72
N VAL A 558 -31.08 7.08 -22.74
CA VAL A 558 -29.70 7.50 -22.48
C VAL A 558 -28.71 6.34 -22.64
N GLU A 559 -27.52 6.61 -23.19
CA GLU A 559 -26.44 5.61 -23.25
C GLU A 559 -25.56 5.65 -22.00
N VAL A 560 -25.28 4.48 -21.43
CA VAL A 560 -24.32 4.27 -20.35
C VAL A 560 -23.05 3.63 -20.90
N ARG A 561 -21.89 4.18 -20.50
CA ARG A 561 -20.56 3.62 -20.79
C ARG A 561 -19.69 3.70 -19.55
N VAL A 562 -18.82 2.73 -19.34
CA VAL A 562 -17.79 2.78 -18.30
C VAL A 562 -16.46 3.14 -18.95
N VAL A 563 -15.76 4.10 -18.37
CA VAL A 563 -14.37 4.45 -18.67
C VAL A 563 -13.52 3.90 -17.53
N THR A 564 -12.68 2.92 -17.82
CA THR A 564 -11.84 2.28 -16.78
C THR A 564 -10.65 3.15 -16.39
N ALA A 565 -9.96 2.79 -15.31
CA ALA A 565 -8.72 3.45 -14.88
C ALA A 565 -7.59 3.46 -15.94
N ALA A 566 -7.66 2.56 -16.93
CA ALA A 566 -6.74 2.50 -18.07
C ALA A 566 -7.17 3.42 -19.23
N GLY A 567 -8.27 4.17 -19.08
CA GLY A 567 -8.84 5.05 -20.11
C GLY A 567 -9.57 4.30 -21.23
N VAL A 568 -9.96 3.04 -21.00
CA VAL A 568 -10.66 2.23 -22.01
C VAL A 568 -12.16 2.29 -21.80
N GLU A 569 -12.89 2.61 -22.87
CA GLU A 569 -14.35 2.66 -22.86
C GLU A 569 -14.98 1.30 -23.23
N THR A 570 -16.05 0.96 -22.52
CA THR A 570 -16.91 -0.18 -22.82
C THR A 570 -17.73 0.02 -24.11
N ASN A 571 -18.56 -0.96 -24.47
CA ASN A 571 -19.72 -0.75 -25.33
C ASN A 571 -20.71 0.22 -24.68
N SER A 572 -21.58 0.85 -25.49
CA SER A 572 -22.77 1.53 -24.98
C SER A 572 -23.84 0.52 -24.57
N TYR A 573 -24.53 0.84 -23.49
CA TYR A 573 -25.74 0.14 -23.05
C TYR A 573 -26.85 1.18 -22.86
N THR A 574 -28.00 0.98 -23.49
CA THR A 574 -29.07 1.98 -23.45
C THR A 574 -30.04 1.71 -22.30
N ILE A 575 -30.33 2.75 -21.52
CA ILE A 575 -31.35 2.76 -20.47
C ILE A 575 -32.42 3.81 -20.77
N ASP A 576 -33.55 3.71 -20.08
CA ASP A 576 -34.63 4.70 -20.11
C ASP A 576 -34.74 5.34 -18.72
N VAL A 577 -34.53 6.66 -18.65
CA VAL A 577 -34.51 7.43 -17.40
C VAL A 577 -35.78 8.27 -17.32
N GLN A 578 -36.52 8.15 -16.22
CA GLN A 578 -37.72 8.97 -15.96
C GLN A 578 -37.41 10.10 -14.99
N GLU A 579 -38.29 11.11 -14.96
CA GLU A 579 -38.27 12.15 -13.92
C GLU A 579 -38.43 11.59 -12.51
#